data_AF-N1USP0-F1
#
_entry.id   AF-N1USP0-F1
#
_cell.length_a   1.000
_cell.length_b   1.000
_cell.length_c   1.000
_cell.angle_alpha   90.00
_cell.angle_beta   90.00
_cell.angle_gamma   90.00
#
_symmetry.space_group_name_H-M   'P 1'
#
loop_
_entity.id
_entity.type
_entity.pdbx_description
1 polymer ?
#
loop_
_entity_poly.entity_id
_entity_poly.type
_entity_poly.pdbx_seq_one_letter_code
_entity_poly.pdbx_strand_id
1 'polypeptide(L)'
;MLAELQEYHSHGPIQGGGYFFNTAYDRDPFDSFRQRYPELDAMLVNIPIVYSQDGNVPRMGLASARTMLPQYDWTLSREFTTRSEMLSHITSLIASPPGSMWLAMFRVRRPDGTMGGHAVPILRTSQGLVVIPTNSASLSFFTYRRFATPTTDPVQVMNNLEMSSWTLEILVTVQLEGLYYNTFDFTISNRNCTGEGRDRRGSGGYPTRTTVNQCSGRGGRCVLL
;
A
#
# COMPACT_ATOMS: atom_id res chain seq x y z
N MET A 1 -5.00 -3.49 3.02
CA MET A 1 -6.13 -2.55 2.82
C MET A 1 -6.15 -1.93 1.43
N LEU A 2 -5.11 -1.21 0.97
CA LEU A 2 -5.10 -0.64 -0.40
C LEU A 2 -5.33 -1.70 -1.49
N ALA A 3 -4.75 -2.89 -1.35
CA ALA A 3 -4.99 -4.03 -2.24
C ALA A 3 -6.45 -4.50 -2.26
N GLU A 4 -7.09 -4.54 -1.09
CA GLU A 4 -8.51 -4.91 -0.97
C GLU A 4 -9.40 -3.88 -1.66
N LEU A 5 -9.08 -2.59 -1.50
CA LEU A 5 -9.79 -1.51 -2.17
C LEU A 5 -9.62 -1.59 -3.69
N GLN A 6 -8.42 -1.90 -4.19
CA GLN A 6 -8.19 -2.09 -5.62
C GLN A 6 -8.95 -3.29 -6.18
N GLU A 7 -8.84 -4.46 -5.54
CA GLU A 7 -9.44 -5.70 -6.04
C GLU A 7 -10.98 -5.70 -5.91
N TYR A 8 -11.51 -5.16 -4.82
CA TYR A 8 -12.91 -5.32 -4.44
C TYR A 8 -13.72 -4.02 -4.42
N HIS A 9 -13.23 -2.90 -4.98
CA HIS A 9 -13.96 -1.61 -4.99
C HIS A 9 -15.40 -1.68 -5.52
N SER A 10 -15.71 -2.63 -6.40
CA SER A 10 -17.05 -2.81 -6.98
C SER A 10 -17.94 -3.80 -6.21
N HIS A 11 -17.46 -4.36 -5.10
CA HIS A 11 -18.15 -5.40 -4.33
C HIS A 11 -18.65 -4.87 -2.98
N GLY A 12 -19.66 -5.54 -2.42
CA GLY A 12 -20.07 -5.31 -1.03
C GLY A 12 -19.00 -5.76 -0.03
N PRO A 13 -19.24 -5.57 1.29
CA PRO A 13 -18.30 -5.99 2.32
C PRO A 13 -17.90 -7.47 2.16
N ILE A 14 -16.58 -7.72 2.14
CA ILE A 14 -16.01 -9.06 2.00
C ILE A 14 -16.53 -9.95 3.13
N GLN A 15 -17.12 -11.09 2.78
CA GLN A 15 -17.72 -12.04 3.73
C GLN A 15 -16.73 -13.12 4.18
N GLY A 16 -15.55 -13.20 3.57
CA GLY A 16 -14.48 -14.14 3.90
C GLY A 16 -13.34 -14.09 2.90
N GLY A 17 -12.16 -14.52 3.33
CA GLY A 17 -10.94 -14.38 2.53
C GLY A 17 -10.43 -12.93 2.49
N GLY A 18 -9.73 -12.56 1.45
CA GLY A 18 -9.09 -11.26 1.28
C GLY A 18 -7.82 -11.41 0.46
N TYR A 19 -7.36 -10.32 -0.15
CA TYR A 19 -6.27 -10.33 -1.11
C TYR A 19 -5.00 -10.94 -0.52
N PHE A 20 -4.56 -10.42 0.64
CA PHE A 20 -3.35 -10.88 1.31
C PHE A 20 -3.61 -11.80 2.51
N PHE A 21 -4.74 -11.61 3.18
CA PHE A 21 -5.04 -12.25 4.44
C PHE A 21 -6.53 -12.57 4.53
N ASN A 22 -6.91 -13.42 5.49
CA ASN A 22 -8.31 -13.64 5.80
C ASN A 22 -8.87 -12.46 6.58
N THR A 23 -9.98 -11.88 6.10
CA THR A 23 -10.81 -10.99 6.88
C THR A 23 -11.56 -11.81 7.93
N ALA A 24 -11.20 -11.61 9.19
CA ALA A 24 -11.88 -12.22 10.32
C ALA A 24 -11.97 -11.20 11.47
N TYR A 25 -13.07 -11.27 12.21
CA TYR A 25 -13.30 -10.42 13.37
C TYR A 25 -12.31 -10.78 14.50
N ASP A 26 -11.73 -9.78 15.17
CA ASP A 26 -10.78 -9.90 16.28
C ASP A 26 -9.63 -10.90 16.02
N ARG A 27 -9.15 -10.96 14.78
CA ARG A 27 -7.98 -11.75 14.40
C ARG A 27 -6.91 -10.86 13.79
N ASP A 28 -5.67 -11.14 14.15
CA ASP A 28 -4.53 -10.48 13.51
C ASP A 28 -4.47 -10.92 12.03
N PRO A 29 -4.59 -10.00 11.06
CA PRO A 29 -4.47 -10.34 9.64
C PRO A 29 -3.10 -10.96 9.31
N PHE A 30 -2.05 -10.62 10.06
CA PHE A 30 -0.69 -11.12 9.82
C PHE A 30 -0.55 -12.63 10.04
N ASP A 31 -1.37 -13.24 10.91
CA ASP A 31 -1.34 -14.70 11.14
C ASP A 31 -1.61 -15.48 9.85
N SER A 32 -2.68 -15.11 9.14
CA SER A 32 -3.03 -15.75 7.87
C SER A 32 -2.14 -15.29 6.71
N PHE A 33 -1.65 -14.05 6.76
CA PHE A 33 -0.72 -13.52 5.77
C PHE A 33 0.58 -14.32 5.74
N ARG A 34 1.24 -14.51 6.90
CA ARG A 34 2.51 -15.24 6.97
C ARG A 34 2.39 -16.71 6.61
N GLN A 35 1.23 -17.32 6.86
CA GLN A 35 0.95 -18.69 6.46
C GLN A 35 0.84 -18.81 4.94
N ARG A 36 0.30 -17.79 4.26
CA ARG A 36 0.12 -17.76 2.81
C ARG A 36 1.35 -17.32 2.05
N TYR A 37 2.08 -16.34 2.58
CA TYR A 37 3.17 -15.64 1.90
C TYR A 37 4.38 -15.44 2.85
N PRO A 38 5.02 -16.54 3.30
CA PRO A 38 6.08 -16.46 4.30
C PRO A 38 7.30 -15.67 3.83
N GLU A 39 7.64 -15.73 2.54
CA GLU A 39 8.71 -14.93 1.94
C GLU A 39 8.39 -13.44 1.97
N LEU A 40 7.15 -13.07 1.66
CA LEU A 40 6.71 -11.68 1.65
C LEU A 40 6.66 -11.10 3.06
N ASP A 41 6.23 -11.89 4.05
CA ASP A 41 6.33 -11.57 5.48
C ASP A 41 7.79 -11.31 5.87
N ALA A 42 8.71 -12.20 5.49
CA ALA A 42 10.13 -12.02 5.77
C ALA A 42 10.69 -10.74 5.13
N MET A 43 10.30 -10.41 3.89
CA MET A 43 10.70 -9.15 3.25
C MET A 43 10.19 -7.94 4.05
N LEU A 44 8.91 -7.92 4.44
CA LEU A 44 8.33 -6.83 5.21
C LEU A 44 8.99 -6.63 6.58
N VAL A 45 9.27 -7.71 7.30
CA VAL A 45 9.98 -7.68 8.59
C VAL A 45 11.40 -7.10 8.45
N ASN A 46 12.05 -7.34 7.31
CA ASN A 46 13.40 -6.85 7.04
C ASN A 46 13.46 -5.40 6.56
N ILE A 47 12.38 -4.82 6.03
CA ILE A 47 12.35 -3.42 5.57
C ILE A 47 12.78 -2.45 6.70
N PRO A 48 12.21 -2.50 7.91
CA PRO A 48 12.71 -1.69 9.01
C PRO A 48 14.20 -1.90 9.27
N ILE A 49 14.73 -3.11 9.20
CA ILE A 49 16.16 -3.35 9.46
C ILE A 49 17.03 -2.61 8.44
N VAL A 50 16.67 -2.69 7.15
CA VAL A 50 17.41 -2.05 6.05
C VAL A 50 17.29 -0.53 6.07
N TYR A 51 16.10 0.00 6.40
CA TYR A 51 15.79 1.43 6.31
C TYR A 51 15.77 2.16 7.67
N SER A 52 15.97 1.45 8.79
CA SER A 52 15.95 2.02 10.16
C SER A 52 17.12 2.94 10.45
N GLN A 53 18.27 2.76 9.79
CA GLN A 53 19.46 3.58 10.03
C GLN A 53 19.21 5.07 9.77
N ASP A 54 18.24 5.42 8.92
CA ASP A 54 17.85 6.80 8.63
C ASP A 54 16.61 7.27 9.40
N GLY A 55 15.89 6.36 10.08
CA GLY A 55 14.58 6.62 10.70
C GLY A 55 13.51 7.19 9.74
N ASN A 56 13.74 7.12 8.42
CA ASN A 56 12.95 7.84 7.43
C ASN A 56 11.65 7.07 7.13
N VAL A 57 10.59 7.43 7.86
CA VAL A 57 9.26 6.81 7.79
C VAL A 57 8.69 6.82 6.36
N PRO A 58 8.77 7.92 5.58
CA PRO A 58 8.39 7.90 4.17
C PRO A 58 9.12 6.85 3.31
N ARG A 59 10.43 6.68 3.47
CA ARG A 59 11.19 5.67 2.72
C ARG A 59 10.75 4.25 3.08
N MET A 60 10.60 3.98 4.37
CA MET A 60 10.11 2.68 4.86
C MET A 60 8.71 2.38 4.32
N GLY A 61 7.79 3.34 4.38
CA GLY A 61 6.42 3.16 3.89
C GLY A 61 6.37 2.92 2.39
N LEU A 62 7.19 3.64 1.59
CA LEU A 62 7.28 3.43 0.15
C LEU A 62 7.86 2.06 -0.20
N ALA A 63 8.91 1.63 0.50
CA ALA A 63 9.49 0.29 0.32
C ALA A 63 8.44 -0.79 0.63
N SER A 64 7.69 -0.66 1.73
CA SER A 64 6.61 -1.58 2.07
C SER A 64 5.50 -1.60 1.02
N ALA A 65 5.10 -0.43 0.52
CA ALA A 65 4.08 -0.29 -0.51
C ALA A 65 4.48 -1.01 -1.82
N ARG A 66 5.71 -0.79 -2.28
CA ARG A 66 6.27 -1.44 -3.48
C ARG A 66 6.47 -2.93 -3.31
N THR A 67 6.86 -3.39 -2.13
CA THR A 67 6.99 -4.83 -1.83
C THR A 67 5.62 -5.52 -1.87
N MET A 68 4.58 -4.89 -1.32
CA MET A 68 3.25 -5.48 -1.26
C MET A 68 2.50 -5.42 -2.60
N LEU A 69 2.63 -4.30 -3.33
CA LEU A 69 1.94 -4.09 -4.60
C LEU A 69 2.95 -3.69 -5.68
N PRO A 70 3.86 -4.61 -6.07
CA PRO A 70 4.92 -4.33 -7.03
C PRO A 70 4.41 -4.11 -8.45
N GLN A 71 3.20 -4.57 -8.76
CA GLN A 71 2.58 -4.44 -10.07
C GLN A 71 1.93 -3.08 -10.32
N TYR A 72 1.99 -2.16 -9.36
CA TYR A 72 1.40 -0.83 -9.47
C TYR A 72 2.47 0.25 -9.44
N ASP A 73 2.20 1.34 -10.17
CA ASP A 73 3.00 2.54 -10.08
C ASP A 73 2.68 3.34 -8.82
N TRP A 74 3.74 3.91 -8.25
CA TRP A 74 3.71 4.62 -6.99
C TRP A 74 4.38 5.99 -7.14
N THR A 75 3.56 7.03 -7.30
CA THR A 75 4.05 8.41 -7.48
C THR A 75 4.17 9.10 -6.12
N LEU A 76 5.41 9.41 -5.74
CA LEU A 76 5.74 10.05 -4.48
C LEU A 76 5.60 11.57 -4.59
N SER A 77 4.95 12.20 -3.61
CA SER A 77 5.01 13.66 -3.46
C SER A 77 6.39 14.10 -2.97
N ARG A 78 6.64 15.42 -3.01
CA ARG A 78 7.71 15.99 -2.17
C ARG A 78 7.37 15.84 -0.69
N GLU A 79 8.36 16.13 0.15
CA GLU A 79 8.17 16.28 1.59
C GLU A 79 7.58 17.66 1.92
N PHE A 80 6.60 17.68 2.82
CA PHE A 80 5.97 18.89 3.34
C PHE A 80 6.25 18.98 4.84
N THR A 81 6.81 20.10 5.30
CA THR A 81 7.29 20.26 6.69
C THR A 81 6.66 21.43 7.42
N THR A 82 5.91 22.29 6.72
CA THR A 82 5.14 23.37 7.34
C THR A 82 3.64 23.12 7.26
N ARG A 83 2.90 23.61 8.25
CA ARG A 83 1.42 23.46 8.29
C ARG A 83 0.74 24.02 7.03
N SER A 84 1.19 25.18 6.54
CA SER A 84 0.64 25.80 5.33
C SER A 84 0.85 24.94 4.09
N GLU A 85 2.05 24.37 3.92
CA GLU A 85 2.33 23.47 2.81
C GLU A 85 1.52 22.17 2.90
N MET A 86 1.40 21.59 4.10
CA MET A 86 0.60 20.38 4.30
C MET A 86 -0.88 20.64 4.00
N LEU A 87 -1.45 21.77 4.43
CA LEU A 87 -2.83 22.16 4.10
C LEU A 87 -3.02 22.39 2.59
N SER A 88 -2.05 23.03 1.94
CA SER A 88 -2.06 23.23 0.49
C SER A 88 -2.02 21.89 -0.26
N HIS A 89 -1.18 20.96 0.18
CA HIS A 89 -1.10 19.62 -0.38
C HIS A 89 -2.41 18.86 -0.19
N ILE A 90 -2.98 18.85 1.01
CA ILE A 90 -4.28 18.24 1.30
C ILE A 90 -5.38 18.83 0.40
N THR A 91 -5.36 20.13 0.15
CA THR A 91 -6.30 20.79 -0.76
C THR A 91 -6.17 20.24 -2.19
N SER A 92 -4.96 19.95 -2.66
CA SER A 92 -4.73 19.31 -3.97
C SER A 92 -5.26 17.87 -4.03
N LEU A 93 -5.16 17.12 -2.92
CA LEU A 93 -5.75 15.78 -2.81
C LEU A 93 -7.29 15.83 -2.87
N ILE A 94 -7.91 16.84 -2.25
CA ILE A 94 -9.36 17.07 -2.32
C ILE A 94 -9.80 17.39 -3.77
N ALA A 95 -8.98 18.16 -4.50
CA ALA A 95 -9.23 18.52 -5.89
C ALA A 95 -8.99 17.36 -6.89
N SER A 96 -8.39 16.25 -6.44
CA SER A 96 -8.14 15.09 -7.29
C SER A 96 -9.43 14.32 -7.64
N PRO A 97 -9.44 13.52 -8.72
CA PRO A 97 -10.62 12.74 -9.12
C PRO A 97 -11.08 11.73 -8.05
N PRO A 98 -12.40 11.53 -7.87
CA PRO A 98 -12.93 10.38 -7.12
C PRO A 98 -12.35 9.05 -7.61
N GLY A 99 -12.01 8.17 -6.68
CA GLY A 99 -11.30 6.91 -6.92
C GLY A 99 -9.78 7.02 -6.73
N SER A 100 -9.22 8.23 -6.66
CA SER A 100 -7.80 8.41 -6.35
C SER A 100 -7.51 7.95 -4.92
N MET A 101 -6.35 7.31 -4.74
CA MET A 101 -5.94 6.79 -3.44
C MET A 101 -4.45 6.96 -3.19
N TRP A 102 -4.11 7.19 -1.94
CA TRP A 102 -2.75 7.40 -1.49
C TRP A 102 -2.48 6.61 -0.23
N LEU A 103 -1.20 6.32 0.00
CA LEU A 103 -0.68 6.07 1.33
C LEU A 103 -0.04 7.37 1.83
N ALA A 104 -0.62 7.98 2.86
CA ALA A 104 0.01 9.08 3.58
C ALA A 104 0.99 8.50 4.60
N MET A 105 2.22 8.97 4.56
CA MET A 105 3.32 8.58 5.42
C MET A 105 3.85 9.83 6.10
N PHE A 106 3.96 9.81 7.41
CA PHE A 106 4.22 11.03 8.15
C PHE A 106 4.98 10.79 9.44
N ARG A 107 5.71 11.83 9.86
CA ARG A 107 6.23 11.91 11.22
C ARG A 107 5.34 12.82 12.04
N VAL A 108 5.12 12.40 13.27
CA VAL A 108 4.39 13.16 14.27
C VAL A 108 5.22 13.41 15.51
N ARG A 109 4.89 14.49 16.20
CA ARG A 109 5.23 14.71 17.60
C ARG A 109 4.02 14.38 18.46
N ARG A 110 4.20 13.53 19.46
CA ARG A 110 3.15 13.18 20.43
C ARG A 110 3.09 14.22 21.55
N PRO A 111 2.00 14.27 22.35
CA PRO A 111 1.87 15.19 23.48
C PRO A 111 3.01 15.11 24.51
N ASP A 112 3.61 13.94 24.68
CA ASP A 112 4.75 13.71 25.56
C ASP A 112 6.10 14.17 24.97
N GLY A 113 6.09 14.78 23.78
CA GLY A 113 7.26 15.26 23.06
C GLY A 113 8.00 14.18 22.27
N THR A 114 7.60 12.92 22.36
CA THR A 114 8.24 11.83 21.61
C THR A 114 7.89 11.91 20.13
N MET A 115 8.85 11.50 19.29
CA MET A 115 8.66 11.43 17.85
C MET A 115 8.13 10.05 17.45
N GLY A 116 7.19 10.03 16.52
CA GLY A 116 6.61 8.80 15.97
C GLY A 116 6.54 8.85 14.44
N GLY A 117 6.57 7.68 13.83
CA GLY A 117 6.25 7.49 12.43
C GLY A 117 4.91 6.80 12.28
N HIS A 118 4.13 7.16 11.27
CA HIS A 118 2.90 6.44 10.93
C HIS A 118 2.58 6.48 9.44
N ALA A 119 1.73 5.56 9.01
CA ALA A 119 1.21 5.54 7.65
C ALA A 119 -0.26 5.11 7.60
N VAL A 120 -1.07 5.84 6.83
CA VAL A 120 -2.51 5.59 6.70
C VAL A 120 -2.96 5.71 5.24
N PRO A 121 -3.92 4.89 4.79
CA PRO A 121 -4.56 5.09 3.51
C PRO A 121 -5.45 6.35 3.50
N ILE A 122 -5.40 7.06 2.38
CA ILE A 122 -6.32 8.15 2.04
C ILE A 122 -7.07 7.76 0.77
N LEU A 123 -8.39 7.92 0.77
CA LEU A 123 -9.25 7.68 -0.39
C LEU A 123 -10.01 8.95 -0.75
N ARG A 124 -10.00 9.33 -2.03
CA ARG A 124 -10.90 10.34 -2.58
C ARG A 124 -12.20 9.68 -3.00
N THR A 125 -13.28 9.93 -2.28
CA THR A 125 -14.65 9.52 -2.66
C THR A 125 -15.30 10.61 -3.51
N SER A 126 -16.59 10.50 -3.86
CA SER A 126 -17.33 11.64 -4.42
C SER A 126 -17.64 12.73 -3.35
N GLN A 127 -17.72 12.35 -2.08
CA GLN A 127 -18.13 13.22 -0.97
C GLN A 127 -16.97 13.94 -0.28
N GLY A 128 -15.73 13.49 -0.47
CA GLY A 128 -14.54 14.13 0.10
C GLY A 128 -13.35 13.19 0.18
N LEU A 129 -12.34 13.58 0.96
CA LEU A 129 -11.27 12.69 1.38
C LEU A 129 -11.67 11.90 2.62
N VAL A 130 -11.27 10.64 2.64
CA VAL A 130 -11.39 9.74 3.79
C VAL A 130 -9.98 9.37 4.23
N VAL A 131 -9.67 9.63 5.50
CA VAL A 131 -8.44 9.16 6.15
C VAL A 131 -8.82 7.92 6.94
N ILE A 132 -8.24 6.76 6.62
CA ILE A 132 -8.61 5.51 7.27
C ILE A 132 -7.57 5.18 8.36
N PRO A 133 -7.91 5.23 9.65
CA PRO A 133 -6.96 4.92 10.70
C PRO A 133 -6.43 3.49 10.61
N THR A 134 -5.12 3.32 10.83
CA THR A 134 -4.43 2.03 10.91
C THR A 134 -3.79 1.88 12.29
N ASN A 135 -3.51 0.63 12.70
CA ASN A 135 -2.96 0.31 14.03
C ASN A 135 -3.72 1.01 15.17
N SER A 136 -5.06 0.95 15.11
CA SER A 136 -5.95 1.77 15.92
C SER A 136 -6.66 0.96 16.99
N ALA A 137 -5.96 -0.01 17.59
CA ALA A 137 -6.54 -0.94 18.57
C ALA A 137 -7.16 -0.23 19.81
N SER A 138 -6.70 0.99 20.10
CA SER A 138 -7.22 1.83 21.20
C SER A 138 -8.42 2.71 20.81
N LEU A 139 -8.81 2.78 19.53
CA LEU A 139 -9.95 3.60 19.10
C LEU A 139 -11.27 2.83 19.28
N SER A 140 -12.27 3.50 19.84
CA SER A 140 -13.64 2.98 19.81
C SER A 140 -14.17 2.94 18.36
N PHE A 141 -15.13 2.05 18.10
CA PHE A 141 -15.79 1.98 16.78
C PHE A 141 -16.40 3.32 16.35
N PHE A 142 -16.99 4.06 17.29
CA PHE A 142 -17.55 5.38 17.02
C PHE A 142 -16.47 6.37 16.56
N THR A 143 -15.35 6.42 17.28
CA THR A 143 -14.22 7.30 16.94
C THR A 143 -13.59 6.90 15.61
N TYR A 144 -13.42 5.60 15.37
CA TYR A 144 -12.92 5.08 14.10
C TYR A 144 -13.80 5.52 12.91
N ARG A 145 -15.12 5.36 13.02
CA ARG A 145 -16.07 5.81 11.99
C ARG A 145 -16.01 7.32 11.76
N ARG A 146 -15.83 8.10 12.81
CA ARG A 146 -15.70 9.57 12.69
C ARG A 146 -14.47 9.96 11.87
N PHE A 147 -13.32 9.34 12.12
CA PHE A 147 -12.11 9.58 11.32
C PHE A 147 -12.27 9.13 9.86
N ALA A 148 -12.97 8.02 9.63
CA ALA A 148 -13.26 7.49 8.30
C ALA A 148 -14.45 8.20 7.59
N THR A 149 -14.96 9.31 8.12
CA THR A 149 -16.03 10.08 7.47
C THR A 149 -15.45 10.98 6.37
N PRO A 150 -16.00 10.97 5.14
CA PRO A 150 -15.54 11.84 4.07
C PRO A 150 -15.66 13.34 4.43
N THR A 151 -14.66 14.13 4.07
CA THR A 151 -14.69 15.59 4.25
C THR A 151 -13.96 16.33 3.13
N THR A 152 -14.40 17.54 2.81
CA THR A 152 -13.73 18.48 1.91
C THR A 152 -13.05 19.63 2.65
N ASP A 153 -13.07 19.63 3.99
CA ASP A 153 -12.35 20.60 4.80
C ASP A 153 -10.90 20.13 5.00
N PRO A 154 -9.90 20.84 4.43
CA PRO A 154 -8.50 20.45 4.58
C PRO A 154 -8.01 20.48 6.04
N VAL A 155 -8.59 21.32 6.90
CA VAL A 155 -8.27 21.36 8.33
C VAL A 155 -8.77 20.10 9.02
N GLN A 156 -9.98 19.65 8.70
CA GLN A 156 -10.51 18.39 9.25
C GLN A 156 -9.70 17.17 8.77
N VAL A 157 -9.24 17.14 7.51
CA VAL A 157 -8.34 16.07 7.02
C VAL A 157 -7.03 16.07 7.80
N MET A 158 -6.44 17.25 8.04
CA MET A 158 -5.23 17.38 8.86
C MET A 158 -5.48 16.88 10.29
N ASN A 159 -6.58 17.26 10.93
CA ASN A 159 -6.96 16.78 12.26
C ASN A 159 -7.13 15.25 12.33
N ASN A 160 -7.62 14.63 11.24
CA ASN A 160 -7.74 13.18 11.15
C ASN A 160 -6.37 12.49 11.06
N LEU A 161 -5.42 13.07 10.31
CA LEU A 161 -4.02 12.58 10.24
C LEU A 161 -3.29 12.76 11.57
N GLU A 162 -3.58 13.84 12.28
CA GLU A 162 -3.06 14.17 13.61
C GLU A 162 -3.68 13.31 14.74
N MET A 163 -4.64 12.43 14.44
CA MET A 163 -5.37 11.62 15.43
C MET A 163 -5.81 12.43 16.67
N SER A 164 -6.26 13.66 16.44
CA SER A 164 -6.70 14.63 17.45
C SER A 164 -5.66 15.15 18.47
N SER A 165 -4.48 14.55 18.60
CA SER A 165 -3.53 14.91 19.67
C SER A 165 -2.06 14.95 19.25
N TRP A 166 -1.75 14.44 18.06
CA TRP A 166 -0.40 14.46 17.51
C TRP A 166 -0.22 15.71 16.66
N THR A 167 1.00 16.18 16.54
CA THR A 167 1.34 17.28 15.63
C THR A 167 2.07 16.71 14.44
N LEU A 168 1.57 16.96 13.23
CA LEU A 168 2.29 16.59 12.01
C LEU A 168 3.54 17.46 11.86
N GLU A 169 4.69 16.80 11.69
CA GLU A 169 5.99 17.45 11.48
C GLU A 169 6.47 17.26 10.04
N ILE A 170 6.14 16.10 9.46
CA ILE A 170 6.46 15.75 8.08
C ILE A 170 5.26 15.03 7.48
N LEU A 171 4.84 15.43 6.28
CA LEU A 171 3.86 14.70 5.48
C LEU A 171 4.46 14.37 4.11
N VAL A 172 4.30 13.11 3.69
CA VAL A 172 4.55 12.62 2.35
C VAL A 172 3.35 11.77 1.94
N THR A 173 2.91 11.87 0.69
CA THR A 173 1.91 10.94 0.15
C THR A 173 2.51 10.20 -1.03
N VAL A 174 2.21 8.92 -1.13
CA VAL A 174 2.47 8.15 -2.35
C VAL A 174 1.13 7.75 -2.96
N GLN A 175 0.92 8.16 -4.20
CA GLN A 175 -0.29 7.82 -4.96
C GLN A 175 -0.15 6.42 -5.52
N LEU A 176 -1.20 5.61 -5.34
CA LEU A 176 -1.33 4.36 -6.09
C LEU A 176 -1.96 4.70 -7.44
N GLU A 177 -1.20 4.48 -8.50
CA GLU A 177 -1.65 4.76 -9.87
C GLU A 177 -2.08 3.46 -10.57
N GLY A 178 -1.95 3.41 -11.90
CA GLY A 178 -2.27 2.24 -12.69
C GLY A 178 -1.26 1.11 -12.53
N LEU A 179 -1.51 0.03 -13.26
CA LEU A 179 -0.56 -1.07 -13.35
C LEU A 179 0.74 -0.59 -14.00
N TYR A 180 1.86 -0.91 -13.35
CA TYR A 180 3.18 -0.72 -13.92
C TYR A 180 3.41 -1.80 -14.98
N TYR A 181 3.61 -1.39 -16.22
CA TYR A 181 3.94 -2.30 -17.31
C TYR A 181 5.46 -2.54 -17.32
N ASN A 182 5.93 -3.51 -16.55
CA ASN A 182 7.32 -3.92 -16.62
C ASN A 182 7.55 -4.76 -17.88
N THR A 183 8.43 -4.31 -18.77
CA THR A 183 8.88 -5.13 -19.91
C THR A 183 9.44 -6.48 -19.47
N PHE A 184 10.01 -6.61 -18.26
CA PHE A 184 10.47 -7.91 -17.75
C PHE A 184 9.33 -8.91 -17.48
N ASP A 185 8.12 -8.45 -17.15
CA ASP A 185 6.98 -9.34 -16.86
C ASP A 185 6.47 -10.05 -18.12
N PHE A 186 6.73 -9.48 -19.30
CA PHE A 186 6.47 -10.11 -20.60
C PHE A 186 7.68 -10.90 -21.14
N THR A 187 8.88 -10.56 -20.66
CA THR A 187 10.17 -11.12 -21.12
C THR A 187 10.54 -12.41 -20.35
N ILE A 188 10.01 -12.61 -19.13
CA ILE A 188 10.35 -13.74 -18.25
C ILE A 188 9.10 -14.56 -17.94
N SER A 189 9.11 -15.83 -18.33
CA SER A 189 8.07 -16.81 -18.02
C SER A 189 8.64 -18.06 -17.37
N ASN A 190 7.97 -18.52 -16.30
CA ASN A 190 8.17 -19.87 -15.78
C ASN A 190 7.32 -20.84 -16.60
N ARG A 191 7.96 -21.51 -17.56
CA ARG A 191 7.40 -22.65 -18.32
C ARG A 191 6.26 -22.35 -19.32
N ASN A 192 6.18 -21.16 -19.92
CA ASN A 192 5.45 -20.95 -21.18
C ASN A 192 5.85 -19.63 -21.85
N CYS A 193 6.46 -19.70 -23.02
CA CYS A 193 7.07 -18.61 -23.79
C CYS A 193 6.13 -17.46 -24.22
N THR A 194 4.82 -17.59 -23.95
CA THR A 194 3.81 -16.61 -24.34
C THR A 194 3.25 -15.80 -23.18
N GLY A 195 3.45 -16.22 -21.92
CA GLY A 195 2.77 -15.61 -20.77
C GLY A 195 1.22 -15.73 -20.81
N GLU A 196 0.68 -16.52 -21.74
CA GLU A 196 -0.76 -16.76 -21.96
C GLU A 196 -1.15 -18.18 -21.52
N GLY A 197 -2.36 -18.38 -20.97
CA GLY A 197 -2.89 -19.72 -20.60
C GLY A 197 -3.61 -19.80 -19.25
N ARG A 198 -4.15 -20.98 -18.89
CA ARG A 198 -4.86 -21.21 -17.61
C ARG A 198 -3.92 -21.20 -16.39
N ASP A 199 -2.61 -21.37 -16.61
CA ASP A 199 -1.56 -21.49 -15.59
C ASP A 199 -0.63 -20.26 -15.52
N ARG A 200 -1.19 -19.07 -15.75
CA ARG A 200 -0.48 -17.76 -15.78
C ARG A 200 0.18 -17.34 -14.47
N ARG A 201 -0.01 -18.07 -13.38
CA ARG A 201 0.50 -17.73 -12.05
C ARG A 201 1.82 -18.45 -11.70
N GLY A 202 2.56 -18.88 -12.71
CA GLY A 202 3.78 -19.66 -12.52
C GLY A 202 3.50 -21.02 -11.88
N SER A 203 4.53 -21.85 -11.77
CA SER A 203 4.41 -23.19 -11.16
C SER A 203 4.30 -23.16 -9.62
N GLY A 204 4.18 -21.98 -9.01
CA GLY A 204 4.28 -21.79 -7.54
C GLY A 204 5.65 -22.14 -6.95
N GLY A 205 6.63 -22.50 -7.77
CA GLY A 205 7.99 -22.86 -7.36
C GLY A 205 8.98 -21.75 -7.69
N TYR A 206 10.10 -21.69 -6.97
CA TYR A 206 11.18 -20.76 -7.26
C TYR A 206 11.69 -20.94 -8.69
N PRO A 207 11.90 -19.84 -9.44
CA PRO A 207 12.52 -19.91 -10.75
C PRO A 207 13.91 -20.53 -10.62
N THR A 208 14.19 -21.53 -11.42
CA THR A 208 15.53 -22.09 -11.58
C THR A 208 16.01 -21.84 -13.00
N ARG A 209 17.31 -21.99 -13.24
CA ARG A 209 17.91 -21.83 -14.57
C ARG A 209 17.28 -22.77 -15.62
N THR A 210 16.61 -23.83 -15.19
CA THR A 210 15.94 -24.81 -16.04
C THR A 210 14.43 -24.58 -16.17
N THR A 211 13.83 -23.62 -15.48
CA THR A 211 12.38 -23.33 -15.56
C THR A 211 12.05 -22.00 -16.24
N VAL A 212 13.00 -21.07 -16.27
CA VAL A 212 12.85 -19.76 -16.90
C VAL A 212 12.95 -19.86 -18.42
N ASN A 213 11.99 -19.26 -19.13
CA ASN A 213 11.91 -19.10 -20.59
C ASN A 213 12.04 -20.41 -21.38
N GLN A 214 11.54 -21.51 -20.83
CA GLN A 214 11.49 -22.81 -21.49
C GLN A 214 10.24 -22.96 -22.37
N CYS A 215 10.44 -23.37 -23.63
CA CYS A 215 9.37 -23.72 -24.56
C CYS A 215 9.31 -25.24 -24.75
N SER A 216 8.12 -25.76 -25.01
CA SER A 216 7.84 -27.19 -25.26
C SER A 216 8.50 -27.76 -26.54
N GLY A 217 9.32 -26.99 -27.26
CA GLY A 217 9.99 -27.36 -28.50
C GLY A 217 11.45 -27.82 -28.30
N ARG A 218 11.99 -28.60 -29.26
CA ARG A 218 13.36 -29.14 -29.22
C ARG A 218 14.39 -28.00 -29.11
N GLY A 219 15.06 -27.89 -27.95
CA GLY A 219 16.06 -26.86 -27.66
C GLY A 219 15.50 -25.50 -27.19
N GLY A 220 14.21 -25.43 -26.87
CA GLY A 220 13.45 -24.18 -26.72
C GLY A 220 13.82 -23.33 -25.50
N ARG A 221 14.84 -22.48 -25.63
CA ARG A 221 14.89 -21.21 -24.91
C ARG A 221 14.33 -20.12 -25.82
N CYS A 222 13.50 -19.22 -25.29
CA CYS A 222 13.07 -18.03 -26.03
C CYS A 222 14.28 -17.15 -26.35
N VAL A 223 14.39 -16.68 -27.59
CA VAL A 223 15.16 -15.47 -27.88
C VAL A 223 14.24 -14.30 -27.52
N LEU A 224 14.73 -13.42 -26.65
CA LEU A 224 14.06 -12.16 -26.33
C LEU A 224 14.22 -11.26 -27.56
N LEU A 225 13.13 -10.95 -28.27
CA LEU A 225 13.10 -9.91 -29.32
C LEU A 225 12.70 -8.58 -28.70
#